data_AF-A0A7K4JVR1-F1
#
_entry.id   AF-A0A7K4JVR1-F1
#
_cell.length_a   1.000
_cell.length_b   1.000
_cell.length_c   1.000
_cell.angle_alpha   90.00
_cell.angle_beta   90.00
_cell.angle_gamma   90.00
#
_symmetry.space_group_name_H-M   'P 1'
#
loop_
_entity.id
_entity.type
_entity.pdbx_description
1 polymer ?
#
loop_
_entity_poly.entity_id
_entity_poly.type
_entity_poly.pdbx_seq_one_letter_code
_entity_poly.pdbx_strand_id
1 'polypeptide(L)'
;GIVIDAGSSHTALFLYKWNRDKEKNTVVIKQTFSCNVQGKGISSYANNPPKAGESLRGCLEEALDVVPAGKGREIPAFLGATAGMRLLREKNSSVADEIMSGIAKTMKEYRVDFRGARIITGQEEGAYAWMAINYLIDSFPKASSRDDTRVPPGMANTFGALDLGGESTQITFIPKSSVMKWNEFSKVNLFGSNYNIYTQSYLCYGQNEMLKLLAKTLIEVRGKLLLSPSRTKVGHPCYPKNYRETIWLSSLHNSPCIMQNDLEAALGDRRVMLEGKGNAKQCRAVIRKMFNFSSCGQSQDCTFNGVYQPPVSGQFFAFSGFYYNFRFLNLTNGQSLLTVSKTIRNFCTRSWQDV
;
A
#
# COMPACT_ATOMS: atom_id res chain seq x y z
N GLY A 1 -6.09 7.05 21.58
CA GLY A 1 -6.36 7.61 20.25
C GLY A 1 -6.74 6.49 19.31
N ILE A 2 -7.71 6.74 18.43
CA ILE A 2 -8.17 5.79 17.41
C ILE A 2 -7.63 6.25 16.06
N VAL A 3 -7.07 5.31 15.29
CA VAL A 3 -6.71 5.52 13.89
C VAL A 3 -7.39 4.44 13.06
N ILE A 4 -8.13 4.85 12.05
CA ILE A 4 -8.74 3.95 11.07
C ILE A 4 -7.92 4.05 9.78
N ASP A 5 -7.20 2.99 9.48
CA ASP A 5 -6.50 2.80 8.22
C ASP A 5 -7.48 2.24 7.19
N ALA A 6 -7.96 3.12 6.32
CA ALA A 6 -8.85 2.79 5.23
C ALA A 6 -8.04 2.45 3.98
N GLY A 7 -7.39 1.29 4.07
CA GLY A 7 -6.72 0.63 2.95
C GLY A 7 -7.67 0.27 1.83
N SER A 8 -7.09 -0.08 0.69
CA SER A 8 -7.84 -0.39 -0.52
C SER A 8 -8.48 -1.78 -0.52
N SER A 9 -7.78 -2.77 0.05
CA SER A 9 -8.26 -4.15 0.15
C SER A 9 -9.09 -4.40 1.41
N HIS A 10 -8.80 -3.69 2.49
CA HIS A 10 -9.45 -3.83 3.79
C HIS A 10 -9.38 -2.51 4.56
N THR A 11 -10.14 -2.42 5.65
CA THR A 11 -10.05 -1.31 6.60
C THR A 11 -9.74 -1.87 7.99
N ALA A 12 -8.82 -1.24 8.70
CA ALA A 12 -8.41 -1.66 10.04
C ALA A 12 -8.52 -0.49 11.01
N LEU A 13 -9.05 -0.75 12.20
CA LEU A 13 -9.10 0.20 13.30
C LEU A 13 -8.03 -0.17 14.32
N PHE A 14 -7.25 0.82 14.75
CA PHE A 14 -6.22 0.68 15.78
C PHE A 14 -6.52 1.62 16.95
N LEU A 15 -6.50 1.07 18.16
CA LEU A 15 -6.59 1.84 19.39
C LEU A 15 -5.21 1.90 20.06
N TYR A 16 -4.74 3.11 20.30
CA TYR A 16 -3.47 3.40 20.96
C TYR A 16 -3.68 4.07 22.31
N LYS A 17 -2.82 3.74 23.27
CA LYS A 17 -2.73 4.33 24.62
C LYS A 17 -1.33 4.87 24.86
N TRP A 18 -1.24 6.02 25.51
CA TRP A 18 0.00 6.63 25.97
C TRP A 18 -0.26 7.44 27.24
N ASN A 19 0.79 7.68 28.04
CA ASN A 19 0.74 8.62 29.16
C ASN A 19 0.91 10.06 28.62
N ARG A 20 0.24 11.03 29.26
CA ARG A 20 0.33 12.44 28.82
C ARG A 20 1.70 13.06 29.08
N ASP A 21 2.42 12.54 30.06
CA ASP A 21 3.77 12.99 30.39
C ASP A 21 4.73 12.63 29.26
N LYS A 22 5.46 13.63 28.79
CA LYS A 22 6.47 13.45 27.74
C LYS A 22 7.78 13.02 28.39
N GLU A 23 8.30 11.88 27.98
CA GLU A 23 9.68 11.49 28.26
C GLU A 23 10.55 11.90 27.06
N LYS A 24 11.56 12.75 27.27
CA LYS A 24 12.51 13.17 26.22
C LYS A 24 11.84 13.73 24.95
N ASN A 25 10.83 14.59 25.12
CA ASN A 25 10.01 15.18 24.04
C ASN A 25 9.18 14.18 23.21
N THR A 26 9.08 12.92 23.64
CA THR A 26 8.22 11.89 23.05
C THR A 26 7.26 11.32 24.09
N VAL A 27 6.32 10.49 23.65
CA VAL A 27 5.47 9.67 24.51
C VAL A 27 5.66 8.22 24.12
N VAL A 28 5.55 7.29 25.07
CA VAL A 28 5.52 5.84 24.76
C VAL A 28 4.09 5.45 24.39
N ILE A 29 3.89 5.07 23.13
CA ILE A 29 2.62 4.72 22.52
C ILE A 29 2.55 3.20 22.44
N LYS A 30 1.49 2.63 23.03
CA LYS A 30 1.19 1.21 22.96
C LYS A 30 -0.11 1.00 22.20
N GLN A 31 -0.10 0.12 21.19
CA GLN A 31 -1.32 -0.41 20.62
C GLN A 31 -2.00 -1.32 21.64
N THR A 32 -3.24 -1.00 22.01
CA THR A 32 -4.01 -1.77 23.01
C THR A 32 -5.09 -2.63 22.39
N PHE A 33 -5.56 -2.27 21.20
CA PHE A 33 -6.57 -3.02 20.48
C PHE A 33 -6.45 -2.78 18.97
N SER A 34 -6.86 -3.76 18.18
CA SER A 34 -6.99 -3.66 16.73
C SER A 34 -8.17 -4.50 16.24
N CYS A 35 -8.91 -3.99 15.27
CA CYS A 35 -10.03 -4.70 14.64
C CYS A 35 -9.95 -4.57 13.12
N ASN A 36 -10.11 -5.69 12.41
CA ASN A 36 -10.25 -5.70 10.96
C ASN A 36 -11.74 -5.58 10.62
N VAL A 37 -12.10 -4.51 9.92
CA VAL A 37 -13.47 -4.27 9.48
C VAL A 37 -13.88 -5.37 8.52
N GLN A 38 -15.07 -5.95 8.73
CA GLN A 38 -15.62 -6.95 7.83
C GLN A 38 -15.90 -6.34 6.44
N GLY A 39 -15.40 -7.01 5.39
CA GLY A 39 -15.59 -6.59 4.02
C GLY A 39 -14.30 -6.08 3.36
N LYS A 40 -14.49 -5.35 2.26
CA LYS A 40 -13.38 -4.76 1.47
C LYS A 40 -13.10 -3.33 1.93
N GLY A 41 -12.04 -2.73 1.39
CA GLY A 41 -11.73 -1.32 1.63
C GLY A 41 -12.88 -0.38 1.25
N ILE A 42 -12.89 0.82 1.85
CA ILE A 42 -14.04 1.75 1.76
C ILE A 42 -14.37 2.18 0.31
N SER A 43 -13.40 2.18 -0.61
CA SER A 43 -13.63 2.52 -2.02
C SER A 43 -14.55 1.51 -2.74
N SER A 44 -14.69 0.29 -2.20
CA SER A 44 -15.60 -0.73 -2.73
C SER A 44 -17.08 -0.38 -2.58
N TYR A 45 -17.42 0.58 -1.71
CA TYR A 45 -18.78 1.08 -1.52
C TYR A 45 -19.16 2.21 -2.49
N ALA A 46 -18.44 2.39 -3.59
CA ALA A 46 -18.74 3.41 -4.60
C ALA A 46 -20.20 3.39 -5.11
N ASN A 47 -20.81 2.20 -5.18
CA ASN A 47 -22.21 2.06 -5.60
C ASN A 47 -23.23 2.23 -4.45
N ASN A 48 -22.76 2.33 -3.20
CA ASN A 48 -23.59 2.59 -2.02
C ASN A 48 -22.77 3.29 -0.92
N PRO A 49 -22.43 4.57 -1.09
CA PRO A 49 -21.52 5.30 -0.20
C PRO A 49 -21.87 5.27 1.30
N PRO A 50 -23.15 5.35 1.72
CA PRO A 50 -23.51 5.27 3.14
C PRO A 50 -23.00 4.00 3.85
N LYS A 51 -22.93 2.87 3.15
CA LYS A 51 -22.46 1.60 3.72
C LYS A 51 -20.99 1.61 4.14
N ALA A 52 -20.18 2.52 3.61
CA ALA A 52 -18.79 2.68 4.05
C ALA A 52 -18.67 3.14 5.49
N GLY A 53 -19.61 3.97 5.97
CA GLY A 53 -19.68 4.35 7.38
C GLY A 53 -20.23 3.21 8.24
N GLU A 54 -21.31 2.57 7.79
CA GLU A 54 -21.95 1.46 8.49
C GLU A 54 -20.99 0.29 8.75
N SER A 55 -20.09 -0.01 7.82
CA SER A 55 -19.11 -1.09 8.00
C SER A 55 -18.17 -0.87 9.18
N LEU A 56 -17.91 0.38 9.58
CA LEU A 56 -17.02 0.71 10.70
C LEU A 56 -17.63 0.44 12.07
N ARG A 57 -18.97 0.31 12.16
CA ARG A 57 -19.70 0.27 13.43
C ARG A 57 -19.22 -0.83 14.37
N GLY A 58 -19.11 -2.07 13.89
CA GLY A 58 -18.68 -3.19 14.74
C GLY A 58 -17.30 -2.96 15.37
N CYS A 59 -16.31 -2.54 14.58
CA CYS A 59 -14.98 -2.26 15.12
C CYS A 59 -14.95 -1.03 16.06
N LEU A 60 -15.81 -0.03 15.84
CA LEU A 60 -15.92 1.13 16.71
C LEU A 60 -16.52 0.75 18.08
N GLU A 61 -17.56 -0.07 18.08
CA GLU A 61 -18.18 -0.61 19.29
C GLU A 61 -17.16 -1.42 20.11
N GLU A 62 -16.50 -2.40 19.48
CA GLU A 62 -15.47 -3.22 20.15
C GLU A 62 -14.31 -2.38 20.69
N ALA A 63 -13.86 -1.36 19.95
CA ALA A 63 -12.78 -0.49 20.41
C ALA A 63 -13.19 0.37 21.61
N LEU A 64 -14.45 0.81 21.67
CA LEU A 64 -14.96 1.63 22.76
C LEU A 64 -15.28 0.80 24.02
N ASP A 65 -15.56 -0.49 23.88
CA ASP A 65 -15.69 -1.40 25.04
C ASP A 65 -14.38 -1.55 25.81
N VAL A 66 -13.24 -1.39 25.14
CA VAL A 66 -11.90 -1.39 25.77
C VAL A 66 -11.61 -0.07 26.50
N VAL A 67 -12.35 1.00 26.19
CA VAL A 67 -12.13 2.34 26.74
C VAL A 67 -12.87 2.49 28.08
N PRO A 68 -12.24 3.05 29.12
CA PRO A 68 -12.93 3.34 30.37
C PRO A 68 -14.17 4.21 30.16
N ALA A 69 -15.28 3.82 30.80
CA ALA A 69 -16.56 4.51 30.68
C ALA A 69 -16.42 6.03 30.90
N GLY A 70 -17.10 6.81 30.05
CA GLY A 70 -17.08 8.28 30.11
C GLY A 70 -15.89 8.95 29.42
N LYS A 71 -14.83 8.22 29.04
CA LYS A 71 -13.63 8.81 28.41
C LYS A 71 -13.68 8.93 26.88
N GLY A 72 -14.75 8.45 26.23
CA GLY A 72 -14.87 8.45 24.76
C GLY A 72 -14.58 9.81 24.12
N ARG A 73 -15.16 10.90 24.67
CA ARG A 73 -15.01 12.26 24.14
C ARG A 73 -13.59 12.82 24.22
N GLU A 74 -12.71 12.23 25.02
CA GLU A 74 -11.31 12.62 25.12
C GLU A 74 -10.41 11.87 24.12
N ILE A 75 -10.96 10.88 23.41
CA ILE A 75 -10.19 10.03 22.52
C ILE A 75 -10.15 10.65 21.13
N PRO A 76 -8.99 11.16 20.68
CA PRO A 76 -8.87 11.65 19.32
C PRO A 76 -9.02 10.47 18.35
N ALA A 77 -9.85 10.65 17.33
CA ALA A 77 -10.11 9.66 16.30
C ALA A 77 -9.87 10.25 14.90
N PHE A 78 -9.17 9.50 14.06
CA PHE A 78 -8.83 9.89 12.69
C PHE A 78 -9.13 8.75 11.73
N LEU A 79 -9.49 9.07 10.50
CA LEU A 79 -9.49 8.11 9.40
C LEU A 79 -8.57 8.60 8.28
N GLY A 80 -7.63 7.75 7.88
CA GLY A 80 -6.75 7.97 6.72
C GLY A 80 -7.07 6.95 5.64
N ALA A 81 -7.55 7.40 4.49
CA ALA A 81 -7.77 6.56 3.32
C ALA A 81 -6.61 6.68 2.33
N THR A 82 -6.19 5.55 1.76
CA THR A 82 -4.97 5.47 0.94
C THR A 82 -5.28 5.34 -0.56
N ALA A 83 -4.49 4.57 -1.31
CA ALA A 83 -4.53 4.48 -2.77
C ALA A 83 -5.90 4.10 -3.36
N GLY A 84 -6.68 3.25 -2.68
CA GLY A 84 -8.01 2.86 -3.17
C GLY A 84 -8.96 4.05 -3.30
N MET A 85 -8.93 4.97 -2.34
CA MET A 85 -9.71 6.22 -2.42
C MET A 85 -9.06 7.26 -3.33
N ARG A 86 -7.73 7.27 -3.47
CA ARG A 86 -7.05 8.12 -4.48
C ARG A 86 -7.53 7.77 -5.89
N LEU A 87 -7.56 6.47 -6.24
CA LEU A 87 -8.08 5.98 -7.51
C LEU A 87 -9.57 6.25 -7.68
N LEU A 88 -10.38 6.05 -6.63
CA LEU A 88 -11.80 6.35 -6.72
C LEU A 88 -12.05 7.85 -6.96
N ARG A 89 -11.34 8.74 -6.26
CA ARG A 89 -11.47 10.19 -6.44
C ARG A 89 -11.07 10.64 -7.84
N GLU A 90 -10.04 10.04 -8.43
CA GLU A 90 -9.64 10.28 -9.81
C GLU A 90 -10.74 9.86 -10.80
N LYS A 91 -11.40 8.73 -10.53
CA LYS A 91 -12.50 8.22 -11.36
C LYS A 91 -13.81 9.00 -11.18
N ASN A 92 -14.17 9.32 -9.95
CA ASN A 92 -15.41 10.00 -9.58
C ASN A 92 -15.25 10.68 -8.21
N SER A 93 -14.95 11.98 -8.21
CA SER A 93 -14.73 12.76 -7.00
C SER A 93 -15.98 12.86 -6.12
N SER A 94 -17.16 13.03 -6.73
CA SER A 94 -18.44 13.14 -5.98
C SER A 94 -18.69 11.91 -5.12
N VAL A 95 -18.52 10.71 -5.70
CA VAL A 95 -18.70 9.45 -4.98
C VAL A 95 -17.65 9.28 -3.88
N ALA A 96 -16.40 9.67 -4.13
CA ALA A 96 -15.37 9.65 -3.09
C ALA A 96 -15.75 10.57 -1.92
N ASP A 97 -16.24 11.78 -2.19
CA ASP A 97 -16.66 12.75 -1.17
C ASP A 97 -17.91 12.29 -0.40
N GLU A 98 -18.85 11.62 -1.06
CA GLU A 98 -20.02 11.00 -0.41
C GLU A 98 -19.60 9.91 0.58
N ILE A 99 -18.63 9.05 0.21
CA ILE A 99 -18.07 8.04 1.12
C ILE A 99 -17.43 8.70 2.33
N MET A 100 -16.56 9.70 2.11
CA MET A 100 -15.88 10.40 3.20
C MET A 100 -16.87 11.12 4.13
N SER A 101 -17.95 11.67 3.57
CA SER A 101 -19.03 12.32 4.32
C SER A 101 -19.87 11.33 5.13
N GLY A 102 -20.21 10.16 4.55
CA GLY A 102 -20.94 9.09 5.24
C GLY A 102 -20.16 8.51 6.43
N ILE A 103 -18.84 8.35 6.26
CA ILE A 103 -17.91 7.99 7.33
C ILE A 103 -17.91 9.07 8.42
N ALA A 104 -17.73 10.33 8.05
CA ALA A 104 -17.71 11.44 9.01
C ALA A 104 -19.02 11.54 9.81
N LYS A 105 -20.16 11.28 9.16
CA LYS A 105 -21.46 11.20 9.83
C LYS A 105 -21.50 10.05 10.85
N THR A 106 -21.08 8.86 10.45
CA THR A 106 -21.06 7.69 11.35
C THR A 106 -20.14 7.92 12.56
N MET A 107 -18.94 8.46 12.34
CA MET A 107 -17.98 8.75 13.42
C MET A 107 -18.54 9.71 14.48
N LYS A 108 -19.38 10.67 14.08
CA LYS A 108 -20.01 11.63 15.00
C LYS A 108 -21.02 10.98 15.96
N GLU A 109 -21.54 9.80 15.64
CA GLU A 109 -22.48 9.07 16.50
C GLU A 109 -21.80 8.45 17.73
N TYR A 110 -20.50 8.14 17.63
CA TYR A 110 -19.74 7.39 18.65
C TYR A 110 -19.13 8.23 19.78
N ARG A 111 -19.45 9.53 19.85
CA ARG A 111 -19.02 10.46 20.93
C ARG A 111 -17.50 10.45 21.18
N VAL A 112 -16.69 10.25 20.14
CA VAL A 112 -15.22 10.42 20.17
C VAL A 112 -14.81 11.83 19.76
N ASP A 113 -13.58 12.26 20.07
CA ASP A 113 -12.99 13.50 19.51
C ASP A 113 -12.58 13.23 18.05
N PHE A 114 -13.57 13.16 17.15
CA PHE A 114 -13.33 12.90 15.74
C PHE A 114 -12.70 14.11 15.05
N ARG A 115 -11.43 13.99 14.69
CA ARG A 115 -10.63 15.05 14.09
C ARG A 115 -10.63 15.07 12.56
N GLY A 116 -11.38 14.15 11.96
CA GLY A 116 -11.64 14.14 10.52
C GLY A 116 -11.23 12.85 9.82
N ALA A 117 -11.76 12.72 8.60
CA ALA A 117 -11.41 11.68 7.66
C ALA A 117 -10.77 12.35 6.43
N ARG A 118 -9.62 11.83 5.98
CA ARG A 118 -8.89 12.36 4.83
C ARG A 118 -8.44 11.26 3.89
N ILE A 119 -8.37 11.55 2.61
CA ILE A 119 -7.61 10.77 1.64
C ILE A 119 -6.18 11.30 1.69
N ILE A 120 -5.25 10.54 2.28
CA ILE A 120 -3.86 10.96 2.44
C ILE A 120 -3.12 10.87 1.11
N THR A 121 -2.12 11.74 0.94
CA THR A 121 -1.20 11.67 -0.19
C THR A 121 -0.32 10.43 -0.09
N GLY A 122 0.27 10.01 -1.22
CA GLY A 122 1.20 8.89 -1.20
C GLY A 122 2.48 9.19 -0.40
N GLN A 123 2.89 10.45 -0.36
CA GLN A 123 4.05 10.91 0.40
C GLN A 123 3.77 10.92 1.92
N GLU A 124 2.57 11.34 2.35
CA GLU A 124 2.10 11.18 3.75
C GLU A 124 2.15 9.71 4.17
N GLU A 125 1.60 8.82 3.36
CA GLU A 125 1.55 7.38 3.62
C GLU A 125 2.96 6.78 3.83
N GLY A 126 3.90 7.08 2.93
CA GLY A 126 5.29 6.63 3.06
C GLY A 126 6.02 7.27 4.25
N ALA A 127 5.83 8.58 4.49
CA ALA A 127 6.46 9.27 5.61
C ALA A 127 5.96 8.76 6.97
N TYR A 128 4.65 8.55 7.13
CA TYR A 128 4.07 8.01 8.36
C TYR A 128 4.53 6.58 8.62
N ALA A 129 4.62 5.73 7.58
CA ALA A 129 5.20 4.40 7.71
C ALA A 129 6.65 4.44 8.21
N TRP A 130 7.48 5.30 7.61
CA TRP A 130 8.86 5.49 8.04
C TRP A 130 8.96 5.99 9.48
N MET A 131 8.12 6.93 9.88
CA MET A 131 8.05 7.40 11.27
C MET A 131 7.65 6.28 12.23
N ALA A 132 6.61 5.50 11.89
CA ALA A 132 6.12 4.43 12.73
C ALA A 132 7.18 3.35 12.97
N ILE A 133 7.86 2.87 11.91
CA ILE A 133 8.93 1.88 12.04
C ILE A 133 10.04 2.38 12.94
N ASN A 134 10.56 3.58 12.66
CA ASN A 134 11.70 4.14 13.40
C ASN A 134 11.34 4.48 14.85
N TYR A 135 10.08 4.82 15.10
CA TYR A 135 9.55 4.98 16.45
C TYR A 135 9.49 3.64 17.20
N LEU A 136 8.94 2.59 16.57
CA LEU A 136 8.74 1.28 17.20
C LEU A 136 10.06 0.57 17.54
N ILE A 137 11.10 0.77 16.73
CA ILE A 137 12.44 0.18 16.95
C ILE A 137 13.37 1.12 17.73
N ASP A 138 12.86 2.27 18.20
CA ASP A 138 13.60 3.21 19.04
C ASP A 138 14.88 3.76 18.36
N SER A 139 14.84 3.97 17.03
CA SER A 139 16.00 4.42 16.25
C SER A 139 16.17 5.94 16.21
N PHE A 140 15.17 6.71 16.62
CA PHE A 140 15.30 8.15 16.74
C PHE A 140 16.22 8.52 17.90
N PRO A 141 17.13 9.50 17.74
CA PRO A 141 17.95 10.00 18.84
C PRO A 141 17.04 10.45 19.98
N LYS A 142 17.17 9.80 21.12
CA LYS A 142 16.64 10.30 22.37
C LYS A 142 17.45 11.54 22.70
N ALA A 143 16.79 12.67 22.96
CA ALA A 143 17.48 13.88 23.44
C ALA A 143 18.43 13.47 24.57
N SER A 144 19.73 13.52 24.29
CA SER A 144 20.76 13.23 25.28
C SER A 144 20.70 14.33 26.33
N SER A 145 20.91 13.95 27.59
CA SER A 145 21.46 14.87 28.58
C SER A 145 22.64 15.61 27.92
N ARG A 146 22.82 16.89 28.26
CA ARG A 146 23.70 17.91 27.64
C ARG A 146 25.17 17.52 27.31
N ASP A 147 25.58 16.27 27.50
CA ASP A 147 26.93 15.74 27.35
C ASP A 147 27.18 14.81 26.15
N ASP A 148 26.17 14.37 25.38
CA ASP A 148 26.42 13.51 24.21
C ASP A 148 26.27 14.27 22.88
N THR A 149 27.34 14.96 22.51
CA THR A 149 27.48 15.78 21.29
C THR A 149 27.99 14.98 20.07
N ARG A 150 28.07 13.65 20.14
CA ARG A 150 28.89 12.88 19.18
C ARG A 150 28.20 12.44 17.88
N VAL A 151 26.87 12.49 17.77
CA VAL A 151 26.19 12.02 16.54
C VAL A 151 25.12 13.01 16.07
N PRO A 152 25.32 13.69 14.92
CA PRO A 152 24.27 14.50 14.31
C PRO A 152 23.02 13.65 14.01
N PRO A 153 21.79 14.17 14.11
CA PRO A 153 20.56 13.43 13.80
C PRO A 153 20.51 12.86 12.37
N GLY A 154 21.23 13.48 11.42
CA GLY A 154 21.41 12.96 10.06
C GLY A 154 22.32 11.72 9.95
N MET A 155 23.01 11.33 11.03
CA MET A 155 23.74 10.07 11.18
C MET A 155 23.00 9.05 12.05
N ALA A 156 21.74 9.31 12.44
CA ALA A 156 20.94 8.34 13.18
C ALA A 156 20.74 7.07 12.34
N ASN A 157 20.87 5.90 12.98
CA ASN A 157 20.63 4.56 12.41
C ASN A 157 19.13 4.33 12.11
N THR A 158 18.51 5.23 11.34
CA THR A 158 17.14 5.06 10.89
C THR A 158 17.08 4.02 9.78
N PHE A 159 15.97 3.31 9.73
CA PHE A 159 15.67 2.31 8.73
C PHE A 159 14.78 2.93 7.67
N GLY A 160 14.98 2.55 6.41
CA GLY A 160 14.03 2.82 5.36
C GLY A 160 12.76 1.97 5.51
N ALA A 161 11.69 2.41 4.86
CA ALA A 161 10.38 1.77 4.85
C ALA A 161 10.01 1.39 3.42
N LEU A 162 9.59 0.14 3.23
CA LEU A 162 8.99 -0.38 1.99
C LEU A 162 7.58 -0.89 2.31
N ASP A 163 6.58 -0.23 1.73
CA ASP A 163 5.17 -0.61 1.88
C ASP A 163 4.63 -1.14 0.56
N LEU A 164 3.94 -2.28 0.59
CA LEU A 164 3.24 -2.83 -0.56
C LEU A 164 1.76 -2.99 -0.23
N GLY A 165 0.96 -2.04 -0.68
CA GLY A 165 -0.50 -2.11 -0.62
C GLY A 165 -1.09 -2.82 -1.85
N GLY A 166 -2.42 -2.85 -1.91
CA GLY A 166 -3.14 -3.39 -3.07
C GLY A 166 -3.06 -2.49 -4.31
N GLU A 167 -3.03 -1.16 -4.11
CA GLU A 167 -3.22 -0.18 -5.18
C GLU A 167 -2.01 0.75 -5.35
N SER A 168 -1.09 0.80 -4.37
CA SER A 168 0.20 1.46 -4.49
C SER A 168 1.30 0.74 -3.71
N THR A 169 2.55 1.13 -3.96
CA THR A 169 3.70 0.78 -3.12
C THR A 169 4.52 2.04 -2.81
N GLN A 170 5.17 2.07 -1.65
CA GLN A 170 5.92 3.22 -1.16
C GLN A 170 7.35 2.82 -0.83
N ILE A 171 8.26 3.77 -1.01
CA ILE A 171 9.63 3.71 -0.53
C ILE A 171 9.97 5.04 0.17
N THR A 172 10.50 4.94 1.38
CA THR A 172 10.89 6.10 2.17
C THR A 172 12.19 5.84 2.92
N PHE A 173 13.18 6.72 2.81
CA PHE A 173 14.48 6.58 3.50
C PHE A 173 15.26 7.90 3.56
N ILE A 174 16.30 7.96 4.39
CA ILE A 174 17.27 9.07 4.39
C ILE A 174 18.37 8.77 3.34
N PRO A 175 18.49 9.58 2.28
CA PRO A 175 19.54 9.40 1.27
C PRO A 175 20.90 9.90 1.78
N LYS A 176 21.98 9.23 1.35
CA LYS A 176 23.37 9.64 1.67
C LYS A 176 23.86 10.85 0.88
N SER A 177 23.35 11.04 -0.33
CA SER A 177 23.73 12.13 -1.23
C SER A 177 22.71 13.25 -1.21
N SER A 178 23.09 14.43 -1.72
CA SER A 178 22.14 15.50 -1.99
C SER A 178 21.02 15.01 -2.91
N VAL A 179 19.80 15.41 -2.58
CA VAL A 179 18.60 15.06 -3.34
C VAL A 179 18.28 16.19 -4.30
N MET A 180 18.03 15.86 -5.55
CA MET A 180 17.72 16.85 -6.58
C MET A 180 16.27 17.36 -6.49
N LYS A 181 15.34 16.50 -6.03
CA LYS A 181 13.91 16.82 -5.91
C LYS A 181 13.40 16.48 -4.52
N TRP A 182 13.10 17.52 -3.75
CA TRP A 182 12.40 17.41 -2.47
C TRP A 182 10.90 17.61 -2.65
N ASN A 183 10.10 16.95 -1.82
CA ASN A 183 8.66 17.20 -1.71
C ASN A 183 8.31 17.76 -0.33
N GLU A 184 7.05 18.14 -0.12
CA GLU A 184 6.60 18.77 1.13
C GLU A 184 6.79 17.88 2.37
N PHE A 185 6.76 16.55 2.20
CA PHE A 185 6.97 15.57 3.27
C PHE A 185 8.42 15.12 3.39
N SER A 186 9.34 15.71 2.62
CA SER A 186 10.76 15.41 2.73
C SER A 186 11.41 15.99 3.96
N LYS A 187 10.82 17.02 4.60
CA LYS A 187 11.38 17.65 5.80
C LYS A 187 10.45 17.40 6.97
N VAL A 188 10.90 16.60 7.93
CA VAL A 188 10.10 16.27 9.11
C VAL A 188 10.84 16.64 10.37
N ASN A 189 10.17 17.30 11.31
CA ASN A 189 10.71 17.61 12.63
C ASN A 189 10.16 16.60 13.63
N LEU A 190 11.03 15.76 14.17
CA LEU A 190 10.68 14.73 15.14
C LEU A 190 11.61 14.85 16.35
N PHE A 191 11.02 14.99 17.53
CA PHE A 191 11.74 15.01 18.81
C PHE A 191 12.82 16.10 18.89
N GLY A 192 12.58 17.26 18.26
CA GLY A 192 13.52 18.38 18.22
C GLY A 192 14.62 18.25 17.15
N SER A 193 14.59 17.19 16.34
CA SER A 193 15.53 16.95 15.25
C SER A 193 14.86 17.08 13.88
N ASN A 194 15.56 17.69 12.92
CA ASN A 194 15.11 17.76 11.53
C ASN A 194 15.66 16.59 10.74
N TYR A 195 14.79 15.89 10.00
CA TYR A 195 15.16 14.81 9.10
C TYR A 195 14.80 15.18 7.67
N ASN A 196 15.72 14.87 6.76
CA ASN A 196 15.51 14.99 5.33
C ASN A 196 15.31 13.60 4.74
N ILE A 197 14.06 13.24 4.45
CA ILE A 197 13.69 11.94 3.89
C ILE A 197 13.36 12.07 2.40
N TYR A 198 13.78 11.08 1.62
CA TYR A 198 13.18 10.80 0.33
C TYR A 198 11.94 9.94 0.55
N THR A 199 10.82 10.30 -0.08
CA THR A 199 9.58 9.51 -0.05
C THR A 199 8.92 9.52 -1.42
N GLN A 200 8.52 8.35 -1.89
CA GLN A 200 7.84 8.18 -3.16
C GLN A 200 6.75 7.12 -3.04
N SER A 201 5.60 7.40 -3.65
CA SER A 201 4.50 6.46 -3.82
C SER A 201 4.31 6.18 -5.30
N TYR A 202 4.21 4.90 -5.64
CA TYR A 202 3.90 4.44 -6.99
C TYR A 202 2.45 3.96 -7.00
N LEU A 203 1.54 4.87 -7.32
CA LEU A 203 0.14 4.55 -7.58
C LEU A 203 0.06 3.58 -8.76
N CYS A 204 -0.89 2.64 -8.72
CA CYS A 204 -1.05 1.54 -9.69
C CYS A 204 0.01 0.42 -9.62
N TYR A 205 1.03 0.55 -8.75
CA TYR A 205 2.05 -0.49 -8.54
C TYR A 205 1.82 -1.33 -7.28
N GLY A 206 0.64 -1.21 -6.66
CA GLY A 206 0.21 -2.16 -5.64
C GLY A 206 -0.11 -3.54 -6.22
N GLN A 207 -0.19 -4.55 -5.36
CA GLN A 207 -0.29 -5.95 -5.78
C GLN A 207 -1.54 -6.24 -6.64
N ASN A 208 -2.70 -5.68 -6.29
CA ASN A 208 -3.96 -5.93 -7.01
C ASN A 208 -3.95 -5.28 -8.40
N GLU A 209 -3.48 -4.04 -8.48
CA GLU A 209 -3.43 -3.30 -9.76
C GLU A 209 -2.40 -3.91 -10.71
N MET A 210 -1.26 -4.37 -10.20
CA MET A 210 -0.27 -5.10 -11.01
C MET A 210 -0.80 -6.45 -11.52
N LEU A 211 -1.63 -7.15 -10.75
CA LEU A 211 -2.28 -8.40 -11.21
C LEU A 211 -3.30 -8.13 -12.31
N LYS A 212 -4.10 -7.07 -12.19
CA LYS A 212 -5.03 -6.67 -13.26
C LYS A 212 -4.27 -6.23 -14.52
N LEU A 213 -3.19 -5.46 -14.38
CA LEU A 213 -2.34 -5.04 -15.50
C LEU A 213 -1.69 -6.25 -16.19
N LEU A 214 -1.26 -7.25 -15.42
CA LEU A 214 -0.77 -8.52 -15.94
C LEU A 214 -1.81 -9.26 -16.77
N ALA A 215 -3.02 -9.43 -16.25
CA ALA A 215 -4.11 -10.05 -16.99
C ALA A 215 -4.38 -9.32 -18.30
N LYS A 216 -4.46 -7.98 -18.25
CA LYS A 216 -4.63 -7.10 -19.41
C LYS A 216 -3.54 -7.32 -20.46
N THR A 217 -2.27 -7.23 -20.08
CA THR A 217 -1.13 -7.44 -21.00
C THR A 217 -1.18 -8.82 -21.67
N LEU A 218 -1.58 -9.87 -20.95
CA LEU A 218 -1.67 -11.22 -21.51
C LEU A 218 -2.83 -11.36 -22.50
N ILE A 219 -3.96 -10.70 -22.23
CA ILE A 219 -5.12 -10.62 -23.12
C ILE A 219 -4.73 -9.89 -24.41
N GLU A 220 -4.08 -8.73 -24.28
CA GLU A 220 -3.58 -7.92 -25.40
C GLU A 220 -2.62 -8.70 -26.31
N VAL A 221 -1.68 -9.45 -25.71
CA VAL A 221 -0.74 -10.29 -26.47
C VAL A 221 -1.48 -11.39 -27.25
N ARG A 222 -2.58 -11.93 -26.73
CA ARG A 222 -3.41 -12.89 -27.48
C ARG A 222 -4.21 -12.21 -28.60
N GLY A 223 -4.42 -10.90 -28.50
CA GLY A 223 -4.77 -10.03 -29.62
C GLY A 223 -6.05 -10.43 -30.34
N LYS A 224 -6.04 -10.27 -31.67
CA LYS A 224 -7.15 -10.60 -32.58
C LYS A 224 -7.65 -12.04 -32.47
N LEU A 225 -6.86 -12.98 -31.93
CA LEU A 225 -7.32 -14.36 -31.74
C LEU A 225 -8.49 -14.47 -30.76
N LEU A 226 -8.65 -13.51 -29.86
CA LEU A 226 -9.78 -13.42 -28.93
C LEU A 226 -11.07 -12.86 -29.57
N LEU A 227 -10.99 -12.31 -30.78
CA LEU A 227 -12.18 -11.85 -31.53
C LEU A 227 -13.07 -13.03 -31.93
N SER A 228 -12.49 -14.24 -32.08
CA SER A 228 -13.29 -15.45 -32.30
C SER A 228 -14.06 -15.83 -31.03
N PRO A 229 -15.40 -15.97 -31.08
CA PRO A 229 -16.21 -16.36 -29.91
C PRO A 229 -15.79 -17.70 -29.29
N SER A 230 -15.20 -18.59 -30.10
CA SER A 230 -14.71 -19.91 -29.67
C SER A 230 -13.41 -19.86 -28.85
N ARG A 231 -12.69 -18.73 -28.85
CA ARG A 231 -11.35 -18.60 -28.23
C ARG A 231 -11.38 -17.58 -27.10
N THR A 232 -11.77 -18.02 -25.91
CA THR A 232 -11.82 -17.18 -24.68
C THR A 232 -10.71 -17.49 -23.68
N LYS A 233 -9.85 -18.45 -23.98
CA LYS A 233 -8.75 -18.86 -23.10
C LYS A 233 -7.59 -17.88 -23.21
N VAL A 234 -6.78 -17.65 -22.18
CA VAL A 234 -5.51 -16.91 -22.23
C VAL A 234 -4.50 -17.64 -21.34
N GLY A 235 -3.26 -17.81 -21.79
CA GLY A 235 -2.23 -18.46 -20.99
C GLY A 235 -1.64 -17.48 -19.97
N HIS A 236 -1.62 -17.87 -18.70
CA HIS A 236 -1.12 -17.05 -17.60
C HIS A 236 0.19 -17.63 -17.03
N PRO A 237 1.38 -17.12 -17.40
CA PRO A 237 2.64 -17.71 -17.00
C PRO A 237 2.93 -17.61 -15.51
N CYS A 238 2.35 -16.63 -14.81
CA CYS A 238 2.55 -16.43 -13.38
C CYS A 238 1.62 -17.26 -12.49
N TYR A 239 0.56 -17.85 -13.06
CA TYR A 239 -0.33 -18.72 -12.28
C TYR A 239 0.23 -20.15 -12.25
N PRO A 240 -0.01 -20.91 -11.15
CA PRO A 240 0.36 -22.31 -11.06
C PRO A 240 -0.19 -23.10 -12.25
N LYS A 241 0.56 -24.09 -12.74
CA LYS A 241 0.14 -24.88 -13.90
C LYS A 241 -1.23 -25.52 -13.64
N ASN A 242 -2.15 -25.42 -14.60
CA ASN A 242 -3.53 -25.93 -14.55
C ASN A 242 -4.50 -25.16 -13.64
N TYR A 243 -4.06 -24.11 -12.92
CA TYR A 243 -5.01 -23.19 -12.29
C TYR A 243 -5.86 -22.51 -13.37
N ARG A 244 -7.16 -22.33 -13.10
CA ARG A 244 -8.10 -21.70 -14.03
C ARG A 244 -8.93 -20.68 -13.29
N GLU A 245 -9.04 -19.50 -13.88
CA GLU A 245 -9.88 -18.41 -13.39
C GLU A 245 -10.61 -17.79 -14.57
N THR A 246 -11.88 -17.43 -14.37
CA THR A 246 -12.66 -16.72 -15.39
C THR A 246 -12.98 -15.32 -14.89
N ILE A 247 -12.58 -14.31 -15.66
CA ILE A 247 -12.81 -12.90 -15.33
C ILE A 247 -13.72 -12.24 -16.38
N TRP A 248 -14.46 -11.22 -15.95
CA TRP A 248 -15.13 -10.28 -16.87
C TRP A 248 -14.12 -9.25 -17.35
N LEU A 249 -14.11 -8.91 -18.64
CA LEU A 249 -13.20 -7.87 -19.17
C LEU A 249 -13.47 -6.50 -18.51
N SER A 250 -14.74 -6.17 -18.25
CA SER A 250 -15.11 -4.95 -17.52
C SER A 250 -14.48 -4.84 -16.13
N SER A 251 -14.14 -5.97 -15.49
CA SER A 251 -13.49 -5.98 -14.17
C SER A 251 -12.06 -5.43 -14.18
N LEU A 252 -11.39 -5.39 -15.34
CA LEU A 252 -10.05 -4.81 -15.49
C LEU A 252 -10.11 -3.27 -15.54
N HIS A 253 -11.19 -2.71 -16.09
CA HIS A 253 -11.39 -1.26 -16.29
C HIS A 253 -12.14 -0.59 -15.13
N ASN A 254 -12.33 -1.29 -14.01
CA ASN A 254 -12.90 -0.68 -12.82
C ASN A 254 -11.93 0.29 -12.12
N SER A 255 -10.66 0.33 -12.55
CA SER A 255 -9.58 1.16 -12.02
C SER A 255 -9.02 2.12 -13.07
N PRO A 256 -8.67 3.38 -12.71
CA PRO A 256 -7.94 4.31 -13.58
C PRO A 256 -6.57 3.79 -14.05
N CYS A 257 -6.00 2.80 -13.35
CA CYS A 257 -4.70 2.23 -13.69
C CYS A 257 -4.67 1.46 -15.02
N ILE A 258 -5.83 1.08 -15.54
CA ILE A 258 -5.96 0.22 -16.72
C ILE A 258 -6.89 0.86 -17.73
N MET A 259 -6.28 1.63 -18.63
CA MET A 259 -6.96 2.22 -19.78
C MET A 259 -7.44 1.14 -20.73
N GLN A 260 -8.71 1.21 -21.12
CA GLN A 260 -9.26 0.37 -22.17
C GLN A 260 -8.61 0.74 -23.51
N ASN A 261 -8.20 -0.26 -24.28
CA ASN A 261 -7.69 -0.06 -25.63
C ASN A 261 -8.72 -0.46 -26.71
N ASP A 262 -8.40 -0.18 -27.98
CA ASP A 262 -9.28 -0.47 -29.13
C ASP A 262 -9.62 -1.97 -29.27
N LEU A 263 -8.70 -2.86 -28.90
CA LEU A 263 -8.93 -4.30 -28.95
C LEU A 263 -9.96 -4.73 -27.90
N GLU A 264 -9.85 -4.22 -26.67
CA GLU A 264 -10.78 -4.50 -25.57
C GLU A 264 -12.15 -3.89 -25.84
N ALA A 265 -12.20 -2.68 -26.43
CA ALA A 265 -13.44 -2.08 -26.90
C ALA A 265 -14.12 -2.97 -27.96
N ALA A 266 -13.35 -3.49 -28.93
CA ALA A 266 -13.87 -4.40 -29.95
C ALA A 266 -14.32 -5.76 -29.41
N LEU A 267 -13.73 -6.25 -28.31
CA LEU A 267 -14.14 -7.51 -27.68
C LEU A 267 -15.49 -7.40 -26.95
N GLY A 268 -15.89 -6.18 -26.56
CA GLY A 268 -17.03 -5.93 -25.68
C GLY A 268 -16.83 -6.55 -24.29
N ASP A 269 -17.82 -6.42 -23.41
CA ASP A 269 -17.75 -7.11 -22.12
C ASP A 269 -18.03 -8.61 -22.30
N ARG A 270 -17.05 -9.43 -21.96
CA ARG A 270 -17.14 -10.89 -22.05
C ARG A 270 -16.27 -11.58 -21.01
N ARG A 271 -16.53 -12.87 -20.83
CA ARG A 271 -15.75 -13.74 -19.96
C ARG A 271 -14.50 -14.27 -20.66
N VAL A 272 -13.35 -14.11 -20.01
CA VAL A 272 -12.05 -14.63 -20.46
C VAL A 272 -11.51 -15.59 -19.40
N MET A 273 -11.10 -16.79 -19.82
CA MET A 273 -10.53 -17.81 -18.95
C MET A 273 -9.00 -17.73 -18.97
N LEU A 274 -8.42 -17.31 -17.85
CA LEU A 274 -6.98 -17.35 -17.61
C LEU A 274 -6.59 -18.77 -17.17
N GLU A 275 -5.67 -19.41 -17.89
CA GLU A 275 -5.14 -20.73 -17.53
C GLU A 275 -3.65 -20.65 -17.19
N GLY A 276 -3.32 -21.04 -15.97
CA GLY A 276 -1.97 -21.04 -15.45
C GLY A 276 -1.03 -22.00 -16.16
N LYS A 277 0.17 -21.51 -16.45
CA LYS A 277 1.23 -22.25 -17.16
C LYS A 277 2.41 -22.64 -16.30
N GLY A 278 2.53 -22.09 -15.09
CA GLY A 278 3.65 -22.37 -14.19
C GLY A 278 5.01 -22.07 -14.83
N ASN A 279 5.17 -20.91 -15.46
CA ASN A 279 6.40 -20.56 -16.19
C ASN A 279 7.07 -19.32 -15.60
N ALA A 280 7.96 -19.55 -14.64
CA ALA A 280 8.67 -18.47 -13.93
C ALA A 280 9.45 -17.52 -14.86
N LYS A 281 10.08 -18.03 -15.92
CA LYS A 281 10.86 -17.22 -16.87
C LYS A 281 9.96 -16.28 -17.66
N GLN A 282 8.86 -16.79 -18.21
CA GLN A 282 7.88 -15.99 -18.93
C GLN A 282 7.15 -15.03 -18.00
N CYS A 283 6.82 -15.46 -16.78
CA CYS A 283 6.21 -14.60 -15.77
C CYS A 283 7.07 -13.35 -15.50
N ARG A 284 8.37 -13.56 -15.18
CA ARG A 284 9.32 -12.47 -14.99
C ARG A 284 9.44 -11.57 -16.23
N ALA A 285 9.45 -12.16 -17.43
CA ALA A 285 9.55 -11.41 -18.67
C ALA A 285 8.34 -10.50 -18.92
N VAL A 286 7.12 -10.97 -18.63
CA VAL A 286 5.90 -10.16 -18.77
C VAL A 286 5.82 -9.08 -17.70
N ILE A 287 6.10 -9.41 -16.43
CA ILE A 287 6.13 -8.42 -15.34
C ILE A 287 7.14 -7.30 -15.65
N ARG A 288 8.32 -7.62 -16.20
CA ARG A 288 9.32 -6.61 -16.56
C ARG A 288 8.81 -5.58 -17.57
N LYS A 289 7.86 -5.94 -18.45
CA LYS A 289 7.28 -5.01 -19.44
C LYS A 289 6.38 -3.94 -18.83
N MET A 290 5.93 -4.13 -17.59
CA MET A 290 5.08 -3.18 -16.86
C MET A 290 5.86 -2.02 -16.23
N PHE A 291 7.19 -2.05 -16.35
CA PHE A 291 8.08 -1.03 -15.84
C PHE A 291 8.81 -0.38 -17.02
N ASN A 292 8.68 0.93 -17.16
CA ASN A 292 9.42 1.67 -18.18
C ASN A 292 10.78 2.12 -17.62
N PHE A 293 11.84 1.40 -17.98
CA PHE A 293 13.21 1.73 -17.58
C PHE A 293 13.92 2.69 -18.57
N SER A 294 13.28 3.07 -19.67
CA SER A 294 13.87 3.94 -20.71
C SER A 294 13.56 5.43 -20.53
N SER A 295 12.56 5.78 -19.71
CA SER A 295 12.09 7.18 -19.58
C SER A 295 12.94 8.08 -18.68
N CYS A 296 14.08 7.61 -18.17
CA CYS A 296 14.97 8.49 -17.39
C CYS A 296 15.84 9.34 -18.33
N GLY A 297 15.93 10.64 -18.06
CA GLY A 297 16.89 11.51 -18.75
C GLY A 297 18.34 11.12 -18.43
N GLN A 298 19.28 11.46 -19.30
CA GLN A 298 20.68 10.99 -19.22
C GLN A 298 21.45 11.42 -17.95
N SER A 299 20.92 12.33 -17.13
CA SER A 299 21.64 13.01 -16.05
C SER A 299 21.03 12.84 -14.65
N GLN A 300 20.13 11.88 -14.44
CA GLN A 300 19.49 11.67 -13.13
C GLN A 300 19.40 10.18 -12.74
N ASP A 301 19.56 9.88 -11.45
CA ASP A 301 19.21 8.56 -10.92
C ASP A 301 17.68 8.39 -10.93
N CYS A 302 17.18 7.37 -11.64
CA CYS A 302 15.77 7.03 -11.67
C CYS A 302 15.54 5.56 -11.30
N THR A 303 14.29 5.30 -10.91
CA THR A 303 13.75 3.95 -10.79
C THR A 303 13.14 3.50 -12.12
N PHE A 304 11.83 3.63 -12.26
CA PHE A 304 11.07 3.33 -13.46
C PHE A 304 10.09 4.48 -13.72
N ASN A 305 9.55 4.53 -14.93
CA ASN A 305 8.62 5.56 -15.41
C ASN A 305 9.19 6.99 -15.29
N GLY A 306 10.51 7.16 -15.39
CA GLY A 306 11.17 8.47 -15.26
C GLY A 306 11.10 9.07 -13.85
N VAL A 307 10.73 8.28 -12.84
CA VAL A 307 10.65 8.75 -11.44
C VAL A 307 12.05 8.80 -10.84
N TYR A 308 12.49 10.02 -10.50
CA TYR A 308 13.73 10.27 -9.79
C TYR A 308 13.76 9.53 -8.45
N GLN A 309 14.86 8.84 -8.17
CA GLN A 309 15.13 8.24 -6.87
C GLN A 309 16.63 8.29 -6.60
N PRO A 310 17.09 8.86 -5.46
CA PRO A 310 18.50 8.79 -5.09
C PRO A 310 18.94 7.34 -4.83
N PRO A 311 20.25 7.03 -4.88
CA PRO A 311 20.74 5.70 -4.53
C PRO A 311 20.24 5.26 -3.16
N VAL A 312 19.70 4.05 -3.07
CA VAL A 312 19.20 3.49 -1.81
C VAL A 312 20.35 3.31 -0.82
N SER A 313 20.10 3.61 0.45
CA SER A 313 21.10 3.51 1.50
C SER A 313 20.48 3.05 2.83
N GLY A 314 21.29 2.33 3.62
CA GLY A 314 20.88 1.85 4.93
C GLY A 314 20.11 0.53 4.87
N GLN A 315 19.55 0.15 6.02
CA GLN A 315 18.69 -1.03 6.15
C GLN A 315 17.22 -0.64 5.97
N PHE A 316 16.38 -1.57 5.53
CA PHE A 316 14.96 -1.32 5.28
C PHE A 316 14.10 -2.35 6.00
N PHE A 317 12.96 -1.91 6.52
CA PHE A 317 11.84 -2.78 6.84
C PHE A 317 10.88 -2.82 5.65
N ALA A 318 10.50 -4.03 5.23
CA ALA A 318 9.49 -4.26 4.22
C ALA A 318 8.28 -4.94 4.87
N PHE A 319 7.11 -4.30 4.80
CA PHE A 319 5.90 -4.72 5.52
C PHE A 319 4.70 -4.76 4.58
N SER A 320 3.50 -4.96 5.13
CA SER A 320 2.26 -5.16 4.36
C SER A 320 2.40 -6.32 3.37
N GLY A 321 2.08 -6.11 2.09
CA GLY A 321 2.19 -7.12 1.04
C GLY A 321 3.59 -7.74 0.94
N PHE A 322 4.67 -7.02 1.22
CA PHE A 322 6.00 -7.62 1.24
C PHE A 322 6.11 -8.72 2.29
N TYR A 323 5.71 -8.42 3.53
CA TYR A 323 5.79 -9.36 4.64
C TYR A 323 4.91 -10.60 4.40
N TYR A 324 3.65 -10.43 3.98
CA TYR A 324 2.75 -11.57 3.79
C TYR A 324 3.21 -12.49 2.65
N ASN A 325 3.64 -11.93 1.51
CA ASN A 325 4.16 -12.73 0.40
C ASN A 325 5.47 -13.46 0.78
N PHE A 326 6.38 -12.79 1.51
CA PHE A 326 7.64 -13.43 1.93
C PHE A 326 7.42 -14.45 3.05
N ARG A 327 6.52 -14.19 4.00
CA ARG A 327 6.15 -15.13 5.05
C ARG A 327 5.57 -16.42 4.48
N PHE A 328 4.67 -16.31 3.50
CA PHE A 328 4.10 -17.46 2.79
C PHE A 328 5.19 -18.35 2.17
N LEU A 329 6.28 -17.75 1.67
CA LEU A 329 7.42 -18.46 1.08
C LEU A 329 8.53 -18.81 2.09
N ASN A 330 8.34 -18.53 3.38
CA ASN A 330 9.35 -18.67 4.43
C ASN A 330 10.66 -17.87 4.16
N LEU A 331 10.52 -16.64 3.67
CA LEU A 331 11.61 -15.74 3.25
C LEU A 331 11.81 -14.51 4.16
N THR A 332 11.35 -14.55 5.41
CA THR A 332 11.39 -13.40 6.33
C THR A 332 12.68 -13.30 7.17
N ASN A 333 13.66 -14.18 6.95
CA ASN A 333 14.84 -14.32 7.81
C ASN A 333 16.11 -13.69 7.18
N GLY A 334 15.96 -12.68 6.32
CA GLY A 334 17.10 -11.97 5.72
C GLY A 334 17.88 -12.80 4.68
N GLN A 335 17.23 -13.73 3.99
CA GLN A 335 17.88 -14.55 2.97
C GLN A 335 18.44 -13.72 1.81
N SER A 336 19.51 -14.21 1.18
CA SER A 336 20.11 -13.57 0.01
C SER A 336 19.15 -13.49 -1.17
N LEU A 337 19.35 -12.49 -2.05
CA LEU A 337 18.55 -12.32 -3.26
C LEU A 337 18.58 -13.56 -4.17
N LEU A 338 19.69 -14.30 -4.18
CA LEU A 338 19.81 -15.56 -4.93
C LEU A 338 18.87 -16.63 -4.37
N THR A 339 18.82 -16.80 -3.04
CA THR A 339 17.92 -17.75 -2.37
C THR A 339 16.46 -17.36 -2.56
N VAL A 340 16.13 -16.07 -2.40
CA VAL A 340 14.79 -15.53 -2.65
C VAL A 340 14.37 -15.81 -4.10
N SER A 341 15.22 -15.46 -5.08
CA SER A 341 14.95 -15.66 -6.51
C SER A 341 14.80 -17.14 -6.89
N LYS A 342 15.61 -18.03 -6.30
CA LYS A 342 15.50 -19.49 -6.52
C LYS A 342 14.18 -20.01 -5.94
N THR A 343 13.82 -19.61 -4.73
CA THR A 343 12.59 -20.04 -4.04
C THR A 343 11.35 -19.62 -4.82
N ILE A 344 11.26 -18.35 -5.22
CA ILE A 344 10.15 -17.83 -6.03
C ILE A 344 10.07 -18.55 -7.38
N ARG A 345 11.20 -18.75 -8.08
CA ARG A 345 11.20 -19.45 -9.38
C ARG A 345 10.69 -20.88 -9.24
N ASN A 346 11.14 -21.61 -8.24
CA ASN A 346 10.70 -22.99 -7.98
C ASN A 346 9.20 -23.03 -7.66
N PHE A 347 8.72 -22.11 -6.80
CA PHE A 347 7.30 -22.02 -6.48
C PHE A 347 6.44 -21.73 -7.73
N CYS A 348 6.85 -20.78 -8.56
CA CYS A 348 6.13 -20.43 -9.79
C CYS A 348 6.07 -21.56 -10.83
N THR A 349 6.89 -22.62 -10.72
CA THR A 349 6.84 -23.77 -11.64
C THR A 349 5.89 -24.89 -11.20
N ARG A 350 5.32 -24.78 -9.99
CA ARG A 350 4.42 -25.79 -9.43
C ARG A 350 3.08 -25.83 -10.16
N SER A 351 2.42 -26.99 -10.09
CA SER A 351 1.02 -27.11 -10.51
C SER A 351 0.08 -26.64 -9.41
N TRP A 352 -1.17 -26.34 -9.79
CA TRP A 352 -2.21 -26.00 -8.83
C TRP A 352 -2.52 -27.12 -7.84
N GLN A 353 -2.23 -28.37 -8.19
CA GLN A 353 -2.40 -29.49 -7.26
C GLN A 353 -1.28 -29.55 -6.21
N ASP A 354 -0.11 -29.00 -6.53
CA ASP A 354 1.01 -28.99 -5.59
C ASP A 354 0.91 -27.81 -4.60
N VAL A 355 0.39 -26.67 -5.07
CA VAL A 355 0.21 -25.44 -4.28
C VAL A 355 -0.97 -25.60 -3.35
#